data_AF-A0ABC8YWU1-F1
#
_entry.id   AF-A0ABC8YWU1-F1
#
_cell.length_a   1.000
_cell.length_b   1.000
_cell.length_c   1.000
_cell.angle_alpha   90.00
_cell.angle_beta   90.00
_cell.angle_gamma   90.00
#
_symmetry.space_group_name_H-M   'P 1'
#
loop_
_entity.id
_entity.type
_entity.pdbx_description
1 polymer ?
#
loop_
_entity_poly.entity_id
_entity_poly.type
_entity_poly.pdbx_seq_one_letter_code
_entity_poly.pdbx_strand_id
1 'polypeptide(L)'
;MEEATGSPMDEGIGGDQRQPDVGKKSAPCSSSAPPRQRKKKDMTPEEWSAAMAFIWAAIDDLKVYMDMTEEEVEDEYRRAGKLHKYDAEMELKKRYARVARKQPPPAGFVPDLDEYLKLIEDED
;
A
#
# COMPACT_ATOMS: atom_id res chain seq x y z
N MET A 1 14.48 34.91 -41.06
CA MET A 1 13.47 34.04 -40.43
C MET A 1 12.15 34.75 -40.58
N GLU A 2 11.28 34.12 -41.37
CA GLU A 2 10.00 34.57 -41.92
C GLU A 2 8.98 34.94 -40.82
N GLU A 3 8.33 36.12 -40.90
CA GLU A 3 7.04 36.44 -41.57
C GLU A 3 5.80 35.87 -40.84
N ALA A 4 4.91 36.79 -40.43
CA ALA A 4 3.60 36.51 -39.86
C ALA A 4 2.53 36.57 -40.96
N THR A 5 1.80 35.48 -41.20
CA THR A 5 0.53 35.42 -41.93
C THR A 5 -0.16 34.11 -41.50
N GLY A 6 -1.33 34.09 -40.87
CA GLY A 6 -2.63 34.31 -41.49
C GLY A 6 -3.49 33.05 -41.29
N SER A 7 -4.52 33.11 -40.44
CA SER A 7 -5.78 32.36 -40.68
C SER A 7 -6.39 32.93 -41.96
N PRO A 8 -7.16 32.19 -42.81
CA PRO A 8 -8.47 31.63 -42.42
C PRO A 8 -9.01 30.46 -43.31
N MET A 9 -10.29 30.11 -43.06
CA MET A 9 -11.25 29.42 -43.94
C MET A 9 -11.09 27.91 -44.10
N ASP A 10 -12.10 27.09 -44.36
CA ASP A 10 -13.57 27.08 -44.30
C ASP A 10 -13.96 25.79 -45.06
N GLU A 11 -15.15 25.26 -44.81
CA GLU A 11 -15.84 24.19 -45.56
C GLU A 11 -15.31 22.74 -45.38
N GLY A 12 -16.15 21.71 -45.22
CA GLY A 12 -17.58 21.65 -45.49
C GLY A 12 -18.28 20.52 -44.74
N ILE A 13 -19.52 20.82 -44.39
CA ILE A 13 -20.55 19.87 -44.00
C ILE A 13 -20.98 19.12 -45.27
N GLY A 14 -20.85 17.79 -45.29
CA GLY A 14 -21.33 16.96 -46.40
C GLY A 14 -21.46 15.52 -45.94
N GLY A 15 -22.68 15.11 -45.59
CA GLY A 15 -22.95 13.79 -45.01
C GLY A 15 -22.85 12.65 -46.01
N ASP A 16 -22.65 11.44 -45.48
CA ASP A 16 -23.29 10.26 -46.04
C ASP A 16 -23.60 9.26 -44.91
N GLN A 17 -24.85 8.86 -44.88
CA GLN A 17 -25.39 7.88 -43.96
C GLN A 17 -24.88 6.50 -44.37
N ARG A 18 -24.29 5.75 -43.44
CA ARG A 18 -24.40 4.29 -43.45
C ARG A 18 -24.28 3.73 -42.04
N GLN A 19 -25.45 3.45 -41.47
CA GLN A 19 -25.61 2.51 -40.37
C GLN A 19 -25.08 1.13 -40.82
N PRO A 20 -24.43 0.40 -39.91
CA PRO A 20 -24.78 -1.00 -39.80
C PRO A 20 -25.43 -1.28 -38.44
N ASP A 21 -26.72 -1.58 -38.51
CA ASP A 21 -27.44 -2.41 -37.55
C ASP A 21 -26.65 -3.69 -37.30
N VAL A 22 -26.05 -3.81 -36.11
CA VAL A 22 -25.70 -5.10 -35.52
C VAL A 22 -26.17 -5.05 -34.08
N GLY A 23 -27.29 -5.73 -33.87
CA GLY A 23 -27.87 -5.91 -32.56
C GLY A 23 -26.90 -6.54 -31.56
N LYS A 24 -26.98 -6.05 -30.33
CA LYS A 24 -27.01 -6.86 -29.11
C LYS A 24 -27.31 -5.93 -27.95
N LYS A 25 -28.56 -5.96 -27.52
CA LYS A 25 -29.00 -5.40 -26.25
C LYS A 25 -28.38 -6.25 -25.14
N SER A 26 -27.12 -6.00 -24.83
CA SER A 26 -26.50 -6.48 -23.60
C SER A 26 -26.69 -5.35 -22.61
N ALA A 27 -27.74 -5.43 -21.80
CA ALA A 27 -27.75 -4.65 -20.57
C ALA A 27 -26.52 -5.11 -19.75
N PRO A 28 -25.56 -4.24 -19.42
CA PRO A 28 -24.71 -4.55 -18.30
C PRO A 28 -25.64 -4.44 -17.08
N CYS A 29 -26.07 -5.59 -16.56
CA CYS A 29 -26.46 -5.67 -15.17
C CYS A 29 -25.21 -5.29 -14.36
N SER A 30 -25.00 -3.99 -14.18
CA SER A 30 -24.17 -3.48 -13.11
C SER A 30 -24.83 -3.96 -11.84
N SER A 31 -24.40 -5.11 -11.32
CA SER A 31 -24.47 -5.35 -9.89
C SER A 31 -23.49 -4.39 -9.23
N SER A 32 -23.84 -3.11 -9.26
CA SER A 32 -23.32 -2.10 -8.35
C SER A 32 -23.91 -2.41 -6.98
N ALA A 33 -23.51 -3.55 -6.42
CA ALA A 33 -23.54 -3.70 -5.00
C ALA A 33 -22.54 -2.65 -4.50
N PRO A 34 -22.97 -1.64 -3.72
CA PRO A 34 -22.02 -0.73 -3.12
C PRO A 34 -20.98 -1.55 -2.37
N PRO A 35 -19.67 -1.21 -2.45
CA PRO A 35 -18.65 -1.92 -1.71
C PRO A 35 -19.15 -1.98 -0.27
N ARG A 36 -19.31 -3.20 0.27
CA ARG A 36 -19.76 -3.41 1.65
C ARG A 36 -18.83 -2.57 2.50
N GLN A 37 -19.31 -1.41 2.97
CA GLN A 37 -18.57 -0.59 3.89
C GLN A 37 -18.42 -1.46 5.12
N ARG A 38 -17.23 -2.04 5.32
CA ARG A 38 -16.86 -2.67 6.56
C ARG A 38 -17.12 -1.60 7.60
N LYS A 39 -18.14 -1.79 8.44
CA LYS A 39 -18.42 -0.87 9.55
C LYS A 39 -17.12 -0.78 10.33
N LYS A 40 -16.45 0.37 10.25
CA LYS A 40 -15.31 0.64 11.11
C LYS A 40 -15.88 0.52 12.53
N LYS A 41 -15.37 -0.41 13.32
CA LYS A 41 -15.73 -0.45 14.73
C LYS A 41 -15.34 0.91 15.30
N ASP A 42 -16.28 1.57 15.96
CA ASP A 42 -15.96 2.76 16.72
C ASP A 42 -14.98 2.36 17.80
N MET A 43 -13.75 2.84 17.65
CA MET A 43 -12.62 2.51 18.49
C MET A 43 -12.76 3.28 19.81
N THR A 44 -12.53 2.62 20.95
CA THR A 44 -12.58 3.32 22.24
C THR A 44 -11.43 4.34 22.34
N PRO A 45 -11.53 5.36 23.21
CA PRO A 45 -10.42 6.29 23.43
C PRO A 45 -9.12 5.60 23.87
N GLU A 46 -9.23 4.51 24.65
CA GLU A 46 -8.09 3.71 25.09
C GLU A 46 -7.45 2.96 23.93
N GLU A 47 -8.27 2.32 23.09
CA GLU A 47 -7.80 1.66 21.87
C GLU A 47 -7.13 2.69 20.94
N TRP A 48 -7.73 3.87 20.75
CA TRP A 48 -7.13 4.94 19.94
C TRP A 48 -5.75 5.36 20.48
N SER A 49 -5.63 5.53 21.80
CA SER A 49 -4.35 5.85 22.45
C SER A 49 -3.31 4.76 22.22
N ALA A 50 -3.69 3.48 22.37
CA ALA A 50 -2.78 2.36 22.13
C ALA A 50 -2.36 2.26 20.66
N ALA A 51 -3.28 2.51 19.72
CA ALA A 51 -2.96 2.57 18.29
C ALA A 51 -1.98 3.69 17.96
N MET A 52 -2.17 4.88 18.54
CA MET A 52 -1.22 5.98 18.37
C MET A 52 0.15 5.66 18.97
N ALA A 53 0.19 5.10 20.19
CA ALA A 53 1.45 4.70 20.82
C ALA A 53 2.22 3.69 19.97
N PHE A 54 1.52 2.70 19.41
CA PHE A 54 2.09 1.75 18.47
C PHE A 54 2.60 2.42 17.19
N ILE A 55 1.80 3.28 16.55
CA ILE A 55 2.21 3.99 15.33
C ILE A 55 3.47 4.82 15.56
N TRP A 56 3.54 5.58 16.65
CA TRP A 56 4.73 6.38 16.96
C TRP A 56 5.94 5.51 17.20
N ALA A 57 5.81 4.44 17.98
CA ALA A 57 6.90 3.49 18.21
C ALA A 57 7.38 2.81 16.91
N ALA A 58 6.46 2.48 16.01
CA ALA A 58 6.79 1.88 14.72
C ALA A 58 7.48 2.87 13.79
N ILE A 59 7.06 4.14 13.79
CA ILE A 59 7.71 5.22 13.02
C ILE A 59 9.13 5.46 13.57
N ASP A 60 9.31 5.47 14.88
CA ASP A 60 10.62 5.71 15.48
C ASP A 60 11.59 4.54 15.21
N ASP A 61 11.13 3.28 15.29
CA ASP A 61 11.96 2.13 14.89
C ASP A 61 12.30 2.16 13.39
N LEU A 62 11.31 2.51 12.54
CA LEU A 62 11.50 2.61 11.11
C LEU A 62 12.49 3.71 10.73
N LYS A 63 12.47 4.87 11.41
CA LYS A 63 13.47 5.92 11.20
C LYS A 63 14.87 5.44 11.52
N VAL A 64 15.04 4.75 12.65
CA VAL A 64 16.34 4.14 13.00
C VAL A 64 16.79 3.14 11.93
N TYR A 65 15.87 2.36 11.37
CA TYR A 65 16.19 1.44 10.26
C TYR A 65 16.54 2.16 8.97
N MET A 66 15.79 3.21 8.60
CA MET A 66 16.04 4.00 7.40
C MET A 66 17.32 4.83 7.48
N ASP A 67 17.72 5.24 8.68
CA ASP A 67 18.98 5.93 8.92
C ASP A 67 20.18 4.98 8.81
N MET A 68 19.98 3.66 8.97
CA MET A 68 21.00 2.67 8.65
C MET A 68 21.09 2.46 7.14
N THR A 69 22.31 2.37 6.64
CA THR A 69 22.52 2.09 5.21
C THR A 69 22.21 0.61 4.92
N GLU A 70 21.68 0.32 3.72
CA GLU A 70 21.45 -1.06 3.27
C GLU A 70 22.72 -1.92 3.39
N GLU A 71 23.89 -1.32 3.14
CA GLU A 71 25.20 -1.95 3.28
C GLU A 71 25.50 -2.40 4.72
N GLU A 72 25.18 -1.56 5.73
CA GLU A 72 25.38 -1.93 7.15
C GLU A 72 24.52 -3.12 7.56
N VAL A 73 23.28 -3.17 7.06
CA VAL A 73 22.34 -4.27 7.33
C VAL A 73 22.81 -5.54 6.62
N GLU A 74 23.18 -5.46 5.34
CA GLU A 74 23.75 -6.59 4.61
C GLU A 74 25.04 -7.11 5.26
N ASP A 75 25.90 -6.22 5.75
CA ASP A 75 27.14 -6.61 6.44
C ASP A 75 26.89 -7.30 7.79
N GLU A 76 25.82 -6.94 8.50
CA GLU A 76 25.38 -7.69 9.69
C GLU A 76 24.94 -9.12 9.30
N TYR A 77 24.15 -9.24 8.24
CA TYR A 77 23.72 -10.54 7.72
C TYR A 77 24.86 -11.38 7.14
N ARG A 78 25.85 -10.73 6.51
CA ARG A 78 27.08 -11.35 6.01
C ARG A 78 27.93 -11.87 7.16
N ARG A 79 28.11 -11.09 8.22
CA ARG A 79 28.80 -11.52 9.45
C ARG A 79 28.10 -12.69 10.15
N ALA A 80 26.77 -12.71 10.13
CA ALA A 80 25.97 -13.81 10.67
C ALA A 80 25.99 -15.08 9.78
N GLY A 81 26.59 -15.03 8.59
CA GLY A 81 26.55 -16.13 7.61
C GLY A 81 25.17 -16.37 6.99
N LYS A 82 24.25 -15.41 7.15
CA LYS A 82 22.84 -15.53 6.75
C LYS A 82 22.47 -14.59 5.59
N LEU A 83 23.44 -14.02 4.87
CA LEU A 83 23.18 -13.09 3.75
C LEU A 83 22.22 -13.67 2.70
N HIS A 84 22.29 -14.98 2.43
CA HIS A 84 21.36 -15.67 1.52
C HIS A 84 19.89 -15.69 1.98
N LYS A 85 19.62 -15.30 3.23
CA LYS A 85 18.28 -15.18 3.83
C LYS A 85 17.89 -13.73 4.09
N TYR A 86 18.75 -12.77 3.71
CA TYR A 86 18.40 -11.36 3.86
C TYR A 86 17.25 -11.04 2.91
N ASP A 87 16.15 -10.57 3.49
CA ASP A 87 14.99 -10.08 2.80
C ASP A 87 14.50 -8.84 3.57
N ALA A 88 14.65 -7.68 2.95
CA ALA A 88 14.31 -6.40 3.54
C ALA A 88 12.83 -6.31 3.94
N GLU A 89 11.93 -6.97 3.20
CA GLU A 89 10.51 -6.99 3.53
C GLU A 89 10.27 -7.82 4.80
N MET A 90 10.95 -8.96 4.93
CA MET A 90 10.87 -9.82 6.11
C MET A 90 11.47 -9.15 7.34
N GLU A 91 12.58 -8.42 7.19
CA GLU A 91 13.18 -7.65 8.29
C GLU A 91 12.26 -6.55 8.77
N LEU A 92 11.58 -5.86 7.86
CA LEU A 92 10.59 -4.85 8.21
C LEU A 92 9.43 -5.47 9.00
N LYS A 93 8.92 -6.64 8.59
CA LYS A 93 7.86 -7.36 9.31
C LYS A 93 8.29 -7.76 10.73
N LYS A 94 9.50 -8.30 10.88
CA LYS A 94 10.06 -8.65 12.21
C LYS A 94 10.23 -7.43 13.11
N ARG A 95 10.69 -6.30 12.57
CA ARG A 95 10.76 -5.04 13.32
C ARG A 95 9.39 -4.61 13.82
N TYR A 96 8.39 -4.64 12.94
CA TYR A 96 7.01 -4.34 13.29
C TYR A 96 6.49 -5.25 14.42
N ALA A 97 6.81 -6.55 14.36
CA ALA A 97 6.49 -7.52 15.40
C ALA A 97 7.18 -7.21 16.75
N ARG A 98 8.47 -6.83 16.72
CA ARG A 98 9.22 -6.44 17.92
C ARG A 98 8.62 -5.19 18.58
N VAL A 99 8.17 -4.22 17.76
CA VAL A 99 7.45 -3.03 18.24
C VAL A 99 6.13 -3.43 18.86
N ALA A 100 5.33 -4.27 18.19
CA ALA A 100 4.05 -4.73 18.71
C ALA A 100 4.17 -5.55 20.01
N ARG A 101 5.26 -6.31 20.19
CA ARG A 101 5.52 -7.02 21.44
C ARG A 101 5.73 -6.07 22.62
N LYS A 102 6.30 -4.88 22.37
CA LYS A 102 6.54 -3.84 23.40
C LYS A 102 5.34 -2.90 23.56
N GLN A 103 4.69 -2.56 22.46
CA GLN A 103 3.57 -1.64 22.36
C GLN A 103 2.45 -2.34 21.58
N PRO A 104 1.67 -3.21 22.22
CA PRO A 104 0.66 -3.99 21.53
C PRO A 104 -0.41 -3.07 20.94
N PRO A 105 -0.65 -3.11 19.62
CA PRO A 105 -1.75 -2.37 19.05
C PRO A 105 -3.08 -3.03 19.45
N PRO A 106 -4.18 -2.27 19.34
CA PRO A 106 -5.53 -2.79 19.54
C PRO A 106 -5.85 -3.98 18.64
N ALA A 107 -6.73 -4.86 19.12
CA ALA A 107 -7.10 -6.08 18.40
C ALA A 107 -7.70 -5.76 17.02
N GLY A 108 -7.16 -6.38 15.97
CA GLY A 108 -7.59 -6.16 14.59
C GLY A 108 -7.17 -4.82 13.98
N PHE A 109 -6.31 -4.05 14.65
CA PHE A 109 -5.74 -2.82 14.10
C PHE A 109 -4.74 -3.10 12.96
N VAL A 110 -3.92 -4.13 13.12
CA VAL A 110 -3.01 -4.64 12.09
C VAL A 110 -3.49 -6.05 11.69
N PRO A 111 -4.03 -6.24 10.48
CA PRO A 111 -4.65 -7.49 10.07
C PRO A 111 -3.74 -8.72 10.15
N ASP A 112 -2.45 -8.54 9.84
CA ASP A 112 -1.49 -9.65 9.70
C ASP A 112 -0.47 -9.68 10.85
N LEU A 113 -0.79 -9.04 11.98
CA LEU A 113 0.15 -8.91 13.08
C LEU A 113 0.55 -10.25 13.70
N ASP A 114 -0.40 -11.17 13.79
CA ASP A 114 -0.18 -12.51 14.31
C ASP A 114 0.80 -13.30 13.43
N GLU A 115 0.84 -13.02 12.12
CA GLU A 115 1.82 -13.62 11.22
C GLU A 115 3.21 -13.02 11.46
N TYR A 116 3.30 -11.71 11.71
CA TYR A 116 4.57 -11.06 11.98
C TYR A 116 5.15 -11.47 13.33
N LEU A 117 4.30 -11.66 14.35
CA LEU A 117 4.73 -12.14 15.67
C LEU A 117 5.35 -13.55 15.60
N LYS A 118 4.84 -14.43 14.74
CA LYS A 118 5.46 -15.76 14.52
C LYS A 118 6.88 -15.66 13.96
N LEU A 119 7.16 -14.68 13.09
CA LEU A 119 8.49 -14.49 12.50
C LEU A 119 9.59 -14.21 13.54
N ILE A 120 9.21 -13.67 14.70
CA ILE A 120 10.15 -13.38 15.79
C ILE A 120 10.13 -14.45 16.88
N GLU A 121 9.08 -15.28 16.95
CA GLU A 121 9.04 -16.47 17.83
C GLU A 121 9.96 -17.58 17.30
N ASP A 122 10.10 -17.70 15.98
CA ASP A 122 10.99 -18.67 15.34
C ASP A 122 12.49 -18.28 15.39
N GLU A 123 12.83 -17.08 15.90
CA GLU A 123 14.20 -16.57 16.04
C GLU A 123 14.82 -16.76 17.44
N ASP A 124 14.02 -17.05 18.49
CA ASP A 124 14.44 -17.27 19.89
C ASP A 124 14.70 -18.76 20.21
#